data_AF-A0A084UBE7-F1
#
_entry.id   AF-A0A084UBE7-F1
#
_cell.length_a   1.000
_cell.length_b   1.000
_cell.length_c   1.000
_cell.angle_alpha   90.00
_cell.angle_beta   90.00
_cell.angle_gamma   90.00
#
_symmetry.space_group_name_H-M   'P 1'
#
loop_
_entity.id
_entity.type
_entity.pdbx_description
1 polymer ?
#
loop_
_entity_poly.entity_id
_entity_poly.type
_entity_poly.pdbx_seq_one_letter_code
_entity_poly.pdbx_strand_id
1 'polypeptide(L)'
;MASIMMATLSWAALCGLSAWTSLSHWQTEELRQVVVVIFSAGGLVALPAACAGAWLVLRRGSSKSQQFAAFFVCLTVMTIGTTSLIFALVYRSYYAAWHADTFSYVWFLQLIFTTASALYQFATTGLRCYFPWGFVGLFAFSLWFAWCFTLSLPASSATRQRNISPKAG
;
A
#
# COMPACT_ATOMS: atom_id res chain seq x y z
N MET A 1 3.06 -18.10 2.99
CA MET A 1 3.39 -17.53 1.65
C MET A 1 2.16 -17.43 0.74
N ALA A 2 1.39 -18.50 0.52
CA ALA A 2 0.16 -18.45 -0.30
C ALA A 2 -0.87 -17.39 0.15
N SER A 3 -1.00 -17.17 1.46
CA SER A 3 -1.91 -16.16 2.03
C SER A 3 -1.56 -14.71 1.66
N ILE A 4 -0.27 -14.36 1.57
CA ILE A 4 0.16 -13.00 1.21
C ILE A 4 -0.09 -12.76 -0.27
N MET A 5 0.21 -13.74 -1.13
CA MET A 5 0.01 -13.58 -2.57
C MET A 5 -1.46 -13.35 -2.92
N MET A 6 -2.37 -14.14 -2.33
CA MET A 6 -3.81 -13.92 -2.49
C MET A 6 -4.23 -12.56 -1.96
N ALA A 7 -3.77 -12.16 -0.77
CA ALA A 7 -4.05 -10.85 -0.22
C ALA A 7 -3.55 -9.73 -1.15
N THR A 8 -2.35 -9.87 -1.73
CA THR A 8 -1.76 -8.87 -2.64
C THR A 8 -2.63 -8.71 -3.88
N LEU A 9 -3.05 -9.82 -4.49
CA LEU A 9 -3.93 -9.80 -5.66
C LEU A 9 -5.30 -9.22 -5.32
N SER A 10 -5.87 -9.59 -4.17
CA SER A 10 -7.16 -9.04 -3.71
C SER A 10 -7.07 -7.54 -3.42
N TRP A 11 -5.98 -7.07 -2.82
CA TRP A 11 -5.77 -5.64 -2.55
C TRP A 11 -5.59 -4.84 -3.85
N ALA A 12 -4.80 -5.37 -4.80
CA ALA A 12 -4.64 -4.79 -6.12
C ALA A 12 -5.99 -4.66 -6.86
N ALA A 13 -6.76 -5.76 -6.89
CA ALA A 13 -8.09 -5.78 -7.51
C ALA A 13 -9.05 -4.79 -6.84
N LEU A 14 -9.02 -4.69 -5.51
CA LEU A 14 -9.87 -3.76 -4.77
C LEU A 14 -9.51 -2.29 -5.04
N CYS A 15 -8.22 -1.96 -5.14
CA CYS A 15 -7.77 -0.63 -5.53
C CYS A 15 -8.27 -0.26 -6.94
N GLY A 16 -8.14 -1.17 -7.90
CA GLY A 16 -8.65 -1.01 -9.26
C GLY A 16 -10.17 -0.84 -9.29
N LEU A 17 -10.91 -1.68 -8.58
CA LEU A 17 -12.37 -1.61 -8.49
C LEU A 17 -12.85 -0.31 -7.84
N SER A 18 -12.14 0.16 -6.80
CA SER A 18 -12.44 1.44 -6.16
C SER A 18 -12.29 2.60 -7.15
N ALA A 19 -11.20 2.62 -7.93
CA ALA A 19 -11.00 3.62 -8.96
C ALA A 19 -12.06 3.53 -10.08
N TRP A 20 -12.37 2.32 -10.53
CA TRP A 20 -13.39 2.08 -11.56
C TRP A 20 -14.75 2.65 -11.17
N THR A 21 -15.20 2.33 -9.96
CA THR A 21 -16.51 2.77 -9.44
C THR A 21 -16.53 4.28 -9.16
N SER A 22 -15.42 4.86 -8.70
CA SER A 22 -15.33 6.31 -8.46
C SER A 22 -15.35 7.13 -9.76
N LEU A 23 -14.96 6.53 -10.89
CA LEU A 23 -14.80 7.19 -12.19
C LEU A 23 -15.87 6.78 -13.22
N SER A 24 -16.99 6.20 -12.80
CA SER A 24 -18.03 5.65 -13.70
C SER A 24 -18.57 6.65 -14.74
N HIS A 25 -18.57 7.94 -14.42
CA HIS A 25 -19.05 9.01 -15.29
C HIS A 25 -17.93 9.98 -15.71
N TRP A 26 -16.67 9.59 -15.51
CA TRP A 26 -15.51 10.43 -15.80
C TRP A 26 -14.92 10.09 -17.17
N GLN A 27 -14.78 11.13 -18.01
CA GLN A 27 -14.08 11.12 -19.31
C GLN A 27 -14.45 9.91 -20.19
N THR A 28 -13.52 9.47 -21.04
CA THR A 28 -13.68 8.28 -21.87
C THR A 28 -13.31 7.01 -21.10
N GLU A 29 -13.79 5.88 -21.61
CA GLU A 29 -13.57 4.57 -21.02
C GLU A 29 -12.08 4.17 -21.05
N GLU A 30 -11.35 4.54 -22.11
CA GLU A 30 -9.92 4.23 -22.25
C GLU A 30 -9.09 4.94 -21.16
N LEU A 31 -9.38 6.22 -20.89
CA LEU A 31 -8.68 6.97 -19.84
C LEU A 31 -8.98 6.41 -18.44
N ARG A 32 -10.22 5.96 -18.22
CA ARG A 32 -10.61 5.30 -16.97
C ARG A 32 -9.84 4.01 -16.75
N GLN A 33 -9.69 3.19 -17.78
CA GLN A 33 -8.92 1.95 -17.72
C GLN A 33 -7.45 2.19 -17.35
N VAL A 34 -6.83 3.25 -17.90
CA VAL A 34 -5.47 3.64 -17.53
C VAL A 34 -5.38 3.95 -16.03
N VAL A 35 -6.32 4.73 -15.48
CA VAL A 35 -6.32 5.04 -14.04
C VAL A 35 -6.53 3.78 -13.20
N VAL A 36 -7.41 2.87 -13.62
CA VAL A 36 -7.67 1.61 -12.93
C VAL A 36 -6.42 0.72 -12.91
N VAL A 37 -5.66 0.66 -14.01
CA VAL A 37 -4.37 -0.03 -14.06
C VAL A 37 -3.36 0.61 -13.11
N ILE A 38 -3.27 1.95 -13.05
CA ILE A 38 -2.39 2.66 -12.13
C ILE A 38 -2.71 2.31 -10.67
N PHE A 39 -4.00 2.32 -10.29
CA PHE A 39 -4.43 1.98 -8.94
C PHE A 39 -4.18 0.50 -8.60
N SER A 40 -4.45 -0.40 -9.54
CA SER A 40 -4.21 -1.84 -9.37
C SER A 40 -2.72 -2.14 -9.22
N ALA A 41 -1.88 -1.55 -10.05
CA ALA A 41 -0.42 -1.69 -10.00
C ALA A 41 0.16 -1.13 -8.69
N GLY A 42 -0.34 0.03 -8.25
CA GLY A 42 0.06 0.59 -6.96
C GLY A 42 -0.32 -0.32 -5.79
N GLY A 43 -1.54 -0.86 -5.77
CA GLY A 43 -1.97 -1.84 -4.77
C GLY A 43 -1.14 -3.13 -4.78
N LEU A 44 -0.78 -3.62 -5.97
CA LEU A 44 0.06 -4.82 -6.14
C LEU A 44 1.41 -4.69 -5.45
N VAL A 45 2.03 -3.50 -5.52
CA VAL A 45 3.30 -3.20 -4.86
C VAL A 45 3.10 -2.85 -3.38
N ALA A 46 1.98 -2.17 -3.06
CA ALA A 46 1.74 -1.63 -1.73
C ALA A 46 1.60 -2.69 -0.65
N LEU A 47 0.84 -3.77 -0.89
CA LEU A 47 0.61 -4.77 0.15
C LEU A 47 1.90 -5.49 0.59
N PRO A 48 2.76 -6.03 -0.29
CA PRO A 48 4.01 -6.65 0.14
C PRO A 48 4.95 -5.64 0.80
N ALA A 49 5.00 -4.40 0.32
CA ALA A 49 5.79 -3.34 0.96
C ALA A 49 5.26 -2.98 2.36
N ALA A 50 3.93 -2.96 2.54
CA ALA A 50 3.28 -2.69 3.81
C ALA A 50 3.51 -3.81 4.81
N CYS A 51 3.45 -5.07 4.36
CA CYS A 51 3.88 -6.22 5.14
C CYS A 51 5.31 -5.98 5.63
N ALA A 52 6.27 -5.78 4.71
CA ALA A 52 7.68 -5.57 5.05
C ALA A 52 7.86 -4.42 6.05
N GLY A 53 7.20 -3.28 5.84
CA GLY A 53 7.22 -2.15 6.78
C GLY A 53 6.70 -2.52 8.17
N ALA A 54 5.56 -3.22 8.25
CA ALA A 54 5.00 -3.68 9.52
C ALA A 54 5.95 -4.65 10.23
N TRP A 55 6.63 -5.54 9.50
CA TRP A 55 7.63 -6.46 10.07
C TRP A 55 8.85 -5.74 10.66
N LEU A 56 9.25 -4.60 10.10
CA LEU A 56 10.38 -3.82 10.62
C LEU A 56 10.05 -3.12 11.95
N VAL A 57 8.78 -2.77 12.17
CA VAL A 57 8.35 -2.03 13.35
C VAL A 57 7.84 -2.95 14.47
N LEU A 58 7.19 -4.06 14.11
CA LEU A 58 6.59 -4.97 15.07
C LEU A 58 7.65 -5.82 15.79
N ARG A 59 7.48 -5.94 17.11
CA ARG A 59 8.32 -6.79 17.96
C ARG A 59 7.63 -8.11 18.27
N ARG A 60 8.41 -9.12 18.67
CA ARG A 60 7.85 -10.39 19.15
C ARG A 60 6.92 -10.14 20.35
N GLY A 61 5.73 -10.73 20.31
CA GLY A 61 4.71 -10.53 21.35
C GLY A 61 3.90 -9.23 21.22
N SER A 62 4.04 -8.48 20.12
CA SER A 62 3.20 -7.31 19.86
C SER A 62 1.72 -7.68 19.97
N SER A 63 0.96 -6.82 20.63
CA SER A 63 -0.48 -7.02 20.77
C SER A 63 -1.18 -6.95 19.42
N LYS A 64 -2.36 -7.53 19.38
CA LYS A 64 -3.28 -7.49 18.27
C LYS A 64 -3.56 -6.05 17.78
N SER A 65 -3.78 -5.10 18.69
CA SER A 65 -3.99 -3.69 18.35
C SER A 65 -2.74 -3.02 17.75
N GLN A 66 -1.54 -3.37 18.24
CA GLN A 66 -0.28 -2.86 17.67
C GLN A 66 -0.06 -3.36 16.25
N GLN A 67 -0.39 -4.62 15.97
CA GLN A 67 -0.28 -5.20 14.63
C GLN A 67 -1.24 -4.54 13.65
N PHE A 68 -2.50 -4.33 14.07
CA PHE A 68 -3.48 -3.59 13.29
C PHE A 68 -2.98 -2.19 12.96
N ALA A 69 -2.54 -1.41 13.96
CA ALA A 69 -2.10 -0.04 13.76
C ALA A 69 -0.86 0.05 12.85
N ALA A 70 0.14 -0.81 13.09
CA ALA A 70 1.36 -0.85 12.28
C ALA A 70 1.04 -1.15 10.81
N PHE A 71 0.22 -2.18 10.56
CA PHE A 71 -0.13 -2.55 9.21
C PHE A 71 -1.07 -1.55 8.54
N PHE A 72 -2.04 -0.98 9.27
CA PHE A 72 -2.94 0.06 8.77
C PHE A 72 -2.16 1.29 8.28
N VAL A 73 -1.22 1.77 9.10
CA VAL A 73 -0.36 2.91 8.72
C VAL A 73 0.54 2.55 7.55
N CYS A 74 1.23 1.40 7.61
CA CYS A 74 2.10 0.97 6.52
C CYS A 74 1.34 0.78 5.20
N LEU A 75 0.16 0.15 5.24
CA LEU A 75 -0.66 -0.10 4.06
C LEU A 75 -1.20 1.21 3.48
N THR A 76 -1.62 2.15 4.32
CA THR A 76 -2.03 3.50 3.88
C THR A 76 -0.89 4.21 3.17
N VAL A 77 0.27 4.33 3.82
CA VAL A 77 1.43 5.06 3.30
C VAL A 77 1.94 4.40 2.02
N MET A 78 2.09 3.08 2.00
CA MET A 78 2.58 2.36 0.82
C MET A 78 1.58 2.42 -0.32
N THR A 79 0.27 2.33 -0.08
CA THR A 79 -0.75 2.41 -1.15
C THR A 79 -0.76 3.80 -1.79
N ILE A 80 -0.80 4.85 -0.97
CA ILE A 80 -0.77 6.23 -1.49
C ILE A 80 0.57 6.50 -2.19
N GLY A 81 1.68 6.10 -1.58
CA GLY A 81 3.03 6.31 -2.09
C GLY A 81 3.29 5.61 -3.42
N THR A 82 2.98 4.32 -3.54
CA THR A 82 3.22 3.57 -4.78
C THR A 82 2.29 4.01 -5.90
N THR A 83 1.00 4.20 -5.63
CA THR A 83 0.06 4.65 -6.66
C THR A 83 0.39 6.06 -7.14
N SER A 84 0.69 7.00 -6.23
CA SER A 84 1.08 8.36 -6.61
C SER A 84 2.41 8.40 -7.37
N LEU A 85 3.38 7.54 -7.03
CA LEU A 85 4.64 7.42 -7.76
C LEU A 85 4.41 6.88 -9.18
N ILE A 86 3.63 5.82 -9.34
CA ILE A 86 3.29 5.28 -10.67
C ILE A 86 2.55 6.35 -11.49
N PHE A 87 1.58 7.04 -10.89
CA PHE A 87 0.91 8.17 -11.52
C PHE A 87 1.91 9.25 -11.96
N ALA A 88 2.86 9.64 -11.10
CA ALA A 88 3.86 10.64 -11.42
C ALA A 88 4.79 10.20 -12.57
N LEU A 89 5.12 8.91 -12.67
CA LEU A 89 5.90 8.37 -13.79
C LEU A 89 5.11 8.44 -15.11
N VAL A 90 3.84 8.07 -15.10
CA VAL A 90 2.96 8.19 -16.27
C VAL A 90 2.80 9.65 -16.69
N TYR A 91 2.52 10.52 -15.71
CA TYR A 91 2.37 11.96 -15.91
C TYR A 91 3.64 12.58 -16.50
N ARG A 92 4.80 12.28 -15.93
CA ARG A 92 6.09 12.74 -16.45
C ARG A 92 6.35 12.23 -17.86
N SER A 93 6.04 10.96 -18.13
CA SER A 93 6.25 10.36 -19.45
C SER A 93 5.43 11.07 -20.52
N TYR A 94 4.20 11.47 -20.18
CA TYR A 94 3.40 12.32 -21.06
C TYR A 94 4.11 13.65 -21.33
N TYR A 95 4.58 14.36 -20.29
CA TYR A 95 5.26 15.65 -20.46
C TYR A 95 6.70 15.55 -21.00
N ALA A 96 7.27 14.35 -21.14
CA ALA A 96 8.65 14.10 -21.57
C ALA A 96 9.02 14.83 -22.87
N ALA A 97 8.07 14.93 -23.82
CA ALA A 97 8.28 15.54 -25.12
C ALA A 97 8.58 17.05 -25.10
N TRP A 98 8.24 17.75 -24.01
CA TRP A 98 8.46 19.19 -23.85
C TRP A 98 9.58 19.52 -22.85
N HIS A 99 10.31 18.51 -22.36
CA HIS A 99 11.42 18.71 -21.46
C HIS A 99 12.72 19.00 -22.24
N ALA A 100 13.66 19.67 -21.56
CA ALA A 100 15.00 19.91 -22.09
C ALA A 100 15.79 18.60 -22.25
N ASP A 101 16.99 18.69 -22.83
CA ASP A 101 17.88 17.54 -22.99
C ASP A 101 18.14 16.83 -21.65
N THR A 102 18.13 15.50 -21.70
CA THR A 102 18.26 14.67 -20.51
C THR A 102 19.60 14.94 -19.82
N PHE A 103 19.58 15.00 -18.49
CA PHE A 103 20.74 15.33 -17.64
C PHE A 103 21.26 16.77 -17.75
N SER A 104 20.55 17.68 -18.43
CA SER A 104 20.78 19.12 -18.28
C SER A 104 20.26 19.63 -16.91
N TYR A 105 20.80 20.75 -16.43
CA TYR A 105 20.32 21.40 -15.22
C TYR A 105 18.81 21.72 -15.28
N VAL A 106 18.34 22.21 -16.42
CA VAL A 106 16.92 22.52 -16.65
C VAL A 106 16.06 21.25 -16.58
N TRP A 107 16.53 20.14 -17.14
CA TRP A 107 15.83 18.86 -17.08
C TRP A 107 15.65 18.35 -15.63
N PHE A 108 16.64 18.56 -14.76
CA PHE A 108 16.52 18.22 -13.34
C PHE A 108 15.48 19.09 -12.63
N LEU A 109 15.48 20.40 -12.88
CA LEU A 109 14.44 21.28 -12.35
C LEU A 109 13.04 20.83 -12.81
N GLN A 110 12.90 20.55 -14.10
CA GLN A 110 11.66 20.06 -14.67
C GLN A 110 11.24 18.69 -14.10
N LEU A 111 12.18 17.79 -13.84
CA LEU A 111 11.91 16.52 -13.16
C LEU A 111 11.29 16.75 -11.78
N ILE A 112 11.88 17.65 -10.98
CA ILE A 112 11.39 17.96 -9.64
C ILE A 112 9.99 18.58 -9.69
N PHE A 113 9.79 19.64 -10.49
CA PHE A 113 8.52 20.36 -10.52
C PHE A 113 7.38 19.56 -11.17
N THR A 114 7.65 18.80 -12.23
CA THR A 114 6.63 17.93 -12.86
C THR A 114 6.23 16.80 -11.91
N THR A 115 7.19 16.19 -11.21
CA THR A 115 6.90 15.15 -10.22
C THR A 115 6.11 15.71 -9.04
N ALA A 116 6.52 16.85 -8.48
CA ALA A 116 5.83 17.50 -7.37
C ALA A 116 4.37 17.87 -7.75
N SER A 117 4.17 18.40 -8.96
CA SER A 117 2.83 18.72 -9.49
C SER A 117 1.97 17.48 -9.63
N ALA A 118 2.52 16.37 -10.12
CA ALA A 118 1.80 15.11 -10.23
C ALA A 118 1.39 14.55 -8.86
N LEU A 119 2.30 14.57 -7.87
CA LEU A 119 2.01 14.13 -6.51
C LEU A 119 0.91 14.99 -5.86
N TYR A 120 0.98 16.31 -6.03
CA TYR A 120 -0.06 17.23 -5.56
C TYR A 120 -1.42 16.99 -6.23
N GLN A 121 -1.43 16.78 -7.55
CA GLN A 121 -2.65 16.46 -8.30
C GLN A 121 -3.26 15.14 -7.83
N PHE A 122 -2.43 14.12 -7.58
CA PHE A 122 -2.90 12.85 -7.02
C PHE A 122 -3.47 13.04 -5.61
N ALA A 123 -2.82 13.83 -4.75
CA ALA A 123 -3.30 14.09 -3.40
C ALA A 123 -4.70 14.74 -3.40
N THR A 124 -4.91 15.74 -4.26
CA THR A 124 -6.18 16.50 -4.31
C THR A 124 -7.30 15.75 -5.02
N THR A 125 -6.97 15.02 -6.09
CA THR A 125 -7.97 14.46 -7.01
C THR A 125 -7.98 12.94 -7.03
N GLY A 126 -6.83 12.30 -6.85
CA GLY A 126 -6.67 10.85 -6.88
C GLY A 126 -7.13 10.16 -5.59
N LEU A 127 -6.87 10.74 -4.42
CA LEU A 127 -7.21 10.10 -3.14
C LEU A 127 -8.69 9.76 -2.99
N ARG A 128 -9.59 10.58 -3.54
CA ARG A 128 -11.04 10.32 -3.50
C ARG A 128 -11.42 9.01 -4.20
N CYS A 129 -10.62 8.53 -5.15
CA CYS A 129 -10.86 7.28 -5.86
C CYS A 129 -10.72 6.03 -4.97
N TYR A 130 -10.12 6.15 -3.78
CA TYR A 130 -10.11 5.07 -2.79
C TYR A 130 -11.40 4.97 -1.97
N PHE A 131 -12.34 5.91 -2.11
CA PHE A 131 -13.58 5.91 -1.35
C PHE A 131 -14.76 5.37 -2.17
N PRO A 132 -15.67 4.59 -1.57
CA PRO A 132 -15.58 4.04 -0.21
C PRO A 132 -14.78 2.74 -0.12
N TRP A 133 -14.60 2.03 -1.24
CA TRP A 133 -14.18 0.62 -1.24
C TRP A 133 -12.75 0.38 -0.79
N GLY A 134 -11.79 1.19 -1.27
CA GLY A 134 -10.41 1.15 -0.81
C GLY A 134 -10.29 1.44 0.69
N PHE A 135 -11.08 2.39 1.21
CA PHE A 135 -11.11 2.72 2.63
C PHE A 135 -11.67 1.56 3.48
N VAL A 136 -12.81 0.97 3.10
CA VAL A 136 -13.36 -0.21 3.80
C VAL A 136 -12.38 -1.39 3.74
N GLY A 137 -11.77 -1.59 2.58
CA GLY A 137 -10.73 -2.59 2.37
C GLY A 137 -9.54 -2.42 3.30
N LEU A 138 -9.06 -1.18 3.48
CA LEU A 138 -7.93 -0.87 4.35
C LEU A 138 -8.15 -1.40 5.78
N PHE A 139 -9.36 -1.22 6.32
CA PHE A 139 -9.73 -1.80 7.63
C PHE A 139 -9.78 -3.32 7.58
N ALA A 140 -10.44 -3.91 6.57
CA ALA A 140 -10.59 -5.36 6.45
C ALA A 140 -9.23 -6.07 6.36
N PHE A 141 -8.32 -5.57 5.52
CA PHE A 141 -6.98 -6.12 5.36
C PHE A 141 -6.12 -5.94 6.61
N SER A 142 -6.28 -4.82 7.32
CA SER A 142 -5.56 -4.58 8.57
C SER A 142 -6.04 -5.50 9.70
N LEU A 143 -7.34 -5.78 9.78
CA LEU A 143 -7.89 -6.78 10.70
C LEU A 143 -7.43 -8.20 10.33
N TRP A 144 -7.48 -8.55 9.05
CA TRP A 144 -6.96 -9.83 8.55
C TRP A 144 -5.49 -10.03 8.91
N PHE A 145 -4.64 -9.02 8.67
CA PHE A 145 -3.23 -9.08 9.01
C PHE A 145 -3.05 -9.31 10.50
N ALA A 146 -3.72 -8.52 11.33
CA ALA A 146 -3.56 -8.66 12.76
C ALA A 146 -4.02 -10.06 13.23
N TRP A 147 -5.15 -10.59 12.76
CA TRP A 147 -5.75 -11.82 13.33
C TRP A 147 -5.19 -13.10 12.71
N CYS A 148 -5.08 -13.16 11.39
CA CYS A 148 -4.72 -14.38 10.67
C CYS A 148 -3.21 -14.54 10.47
N PHE A 149 -2.46 -13.45 10.36
CA PHE A 149 -1.05 -13.52 9.97
C PHE A 149 -0.10 -13.87 11.14
N THR A 150 -0.47 -13.48 12.36
CA THR A 150 0.34 -13.65 13.58
C THR A 150 0.47 -15.10 14.08
N LEU A 151 -0.24 -16.06 13.48
CA LEU A 151 -0.09 -17.47 13.79
C LEU A 151 1.27 -18.08 13.34
N SER A 152 2.17 -17.29 12.74
CA SER A 152 3.46 -17.78 12.22
C SER A 152 4.69 -17.43 13.07
N LEU A 153 4.56 -16.65 14.16
CA LEU A 153 5.69 -16.47 15.09
C LEU A 153 5.68 -17.63 16.08
N PRO A 154 6.68 -18.54 16.07
CA PRO A 154 6.68 -19.68 16.96
C PRO A 154 6.57 -19.22 18.41
N ALA A 155 5.61 -19.76 19.16
CA ALA A 155 5.52 -19.53 20.59
C ALA A 155 6.83 -20.00 21.23
N SER A 156 7.49 -19.13 21.99
CA SER A 156 8.63 -19.54 22.81
C SER A 156 8.13 -20.58 23.81
N SER A 157 8.73 -21.77 23.78
CA SER A 157 8.56 -22.85 24.75
C SER A 157 8.98 -22.45 26.18
N ALA A 158 9.47 -21.23 26.40
CA ALA A 158 9.96 -20.74 27.69
C ALA A 158 8.89 -20.62 28.79
N THR A 159 7.61 -20.56 28.46
CA THR A 159 6.55 -20.52 29.49
C THR A 159 6.22 -21.91 30.04
N ARG A 160 6.64 -23.01 29.38
CA ARG A 160 6.36 -24.39 29.81
C ARG A 160 7.34 -24.91 30.87
N GLN A 161 8.53 -24.33 31.02
CA GLN A 161 9.50 -24.81 32.01
C GLN A 161 9.39 -24.17 33.40
N ARG A 162 8.63 -23.08 33.56
CA ARG A 162 8.45 -22.44 34.87
C ARG A 162 7.47 -23.16 35.80
N ASN A 163 6.77 -24.18 35.31
CA ASN A 163 5.74 -24.93 36.05
C ASN A 163 6.18 -26.35 36.44
N ILE A 164 7.46 -26.70 36.28
CA ILE A 164 8.01 -28.04 36.56
C ILE A 164 9.01 -28.04 37.72
N SER A 165 9.03 -27.00 38.56
CA SER A 165 9.76 -27.10 39.83
C SER A 165 8.88 -27.87 40.82
N PRO A 166 9.28 -29.07 41.27
CA PRO A 166 8.56 -29.73 42.34
C PRO A 166 8.70 -28.87 43.60
N LYS A 167 7.60 -28.67 44.32
CA LYS A 167 7.65 -28.16 45.69
C LYS A 167 8.42 -29.18 46.52
N ALA A 168 9.69 -28.90 46.78
CA ALA A 168 10.49 -29.68 47.71
C ALA A 168 10.25 -29.16 49.13
N GLY A 169 9.75 -30.05 49.99
CA GLY A 169 9.96 -30.10 51.44
C GLY A 169 9.40 -28.95 52.25
#